data_AF-A0A844D7F1-F1
#
_entry.id   AF-A0A844D7F1-F1
#
_cell.length_a   1.000
_cell.length_b   1.000
_cell.length_c   1.000
_cell.angle_alpha   90.00
_cell.angle_beta   90.00
_cell.angle_gamma   90.00
#
_symmetry.space_group_name_H-M   'P 1'
#
loop_
_entity.id
_entity.type
_entity.pdbx_description
1 polymer ?
#
loop_
_entity_poly.entity_id
_entity_poly.type
_entity_poly.pdbx_seq_one_letter_code
_entity_poly.pdbx_strand_id
1 'polypeptide(L)'
;MTALQNRSIPEEMKVALGDWDRMATRLTRLYALLGALSVVCSLFVATFTGSEAVPVGSIRVVAFIGTASLAWIGTFNMGAKANAARGAWRLLNAACIRYKYEEAYTFEELHSQYVAGESLLGVVTISEPAPKH
;
A
#
# COMPACT_ATOMS: atom_id res chain seq x y z
N MET A 1 40.88 4.88 5.51
CA MET A 1 39.64 5.37 4.88
C MET A 1 39.40 4.51 3.65
N THR A 2 38.61 3.46 3.82
CA THR A 2 38.26 2.50 2.76
C THR A 2 37.40 3.23 1.72
N ALA A 3 37.83 3.18 0.45
CA ALA A 3 37.07 3.73 -0.65
C ALA A 3 35.75 2.96 -0.75
N LEU A 4 34.63 3.64 -0.51
CA LEU A 4 33.29 3.09 -0.71
C LEU A 4 33.19 2.57 -2.14
N GLN A 5 33.38 1.28 -2.35
CA GLN A 5 33.07 0.64 -3.61
C GLN A 5 31.57 0.84 -3.85
N ASN A 6 31.24 1.68 -4.84
CA ASN A 6 29.88 1.99 -5.21
C ASN A 6 29.27 0.76 -5.91
N ARG A 7 28.87 -0.24 -5.11
CA ARG A 7 28.23 -1.45 -5.62
C ARG A 7 26.92 -1.07 -6.29
N SER A 8 26.73 -1.55 -7.52
CA SER A 8 25.50 -1.31 -8.25
C SER A 8 24.38 -2.20 -7.72
N ILE A 9 23.29 -1.59 -7.27
CA ILE A 9 22.04 -2.30 -6.98
C ILE A 9 21.48 -2.85 -8.30
N PRO A 10 20.99 -4.11 -8.35
CA PRO A 10 20.33 -4.66 -9.53
C PRO A 10 19.15 -3.79 -10.00
N GLU A 11 18.97 -3.67 -11.32
CA GLU A 11 17.88 -2.85 -11.88
C GLU A 11 16.49 -3.35 -11.47
N GLU A 12 16.29 -4.65 -11.37
CA GLU A 12 15.02 -5.25 -10.93
C GLU A 12 14.58 -4.75 -9.55
N MET A 13 15.52 -4.63 -8.61
CA MET A 13 15.25 -4.13 -7.27
C MET A 13 14.98 -2.61 -7.26
N LYS A 14 15.58 -1.84 -8.18
CA LYS A 14 15.28 -0.41 -8.34
C LYS A 14 13.88 -0.19 -8.90
N VAL A 15 13.48 -1.00 -9.88
CA VAL A 15 12.12 -0.98 -10.43
C VAL A 15 11.11 -1.32 -9.33
N ALA A 16 11.35 -2.40 -8.59
CA ALA A 16 10.51 -2.81 -7.47
C ALA A 16 10.35 -1.70 -6.41
N LEU A 17 11.44 -1.00 -6.05
CA LEU A 17 11.37 0.16 -5.16
C LEU A 17 10.41 1.25 -5.66
N GLY A 18 10.50 1.60 -6.95
CA GLY A 18 9.64 2.61 -7.55
C GLY A 18 8.17 2.19 -7.56
N ASP A 19 7.90 0.93 -7.88
CA ASP A 19 6.56 0.39 -7.93
C ASP A 19 5.92 0.26 -6.55
N TRP A 20 6.67 -0.21 -5.55
CA TRP A 20 6.19 -0.37 -4.19
C TRP A 20 5.92 0.98 -3.51
N ASP A 21 6.77 2.00 -3.74
CA ASP A 21 6.50 3.37 -3.26
C ASP A 21 5.24 3.95 -3.90
N ARG A 22 5.11 3.79 -5.21
CA ARG A 22 3.94 4.27 -5.96
C ARG A 22 2.67 3.56 -5.49
N MET A 23 2.72 2.26 -5.24
CA MET A 23 1.62 1.47 -4.71
C MET A 23 1.25 1.94 -3.29
N ALA A 24 2.22 2.07 -2.40
CA ALA A 24 2.02 2.56 -1.04
C ALA A 24 1.36 3.94 -1.04
N THR A 25 1.85 4.85 -1.88
CA THR A 25 1.33 6.21 -2.02
C THR A 25 -0.09 6.23 -2.57
N ARG A 26 -0.37 5.48 -3.63
CA ARG A 26 -1.72 5.40 -4.22
C ARG A 26 -2.74 4.83 -3.23
N LEU A 27 -2.43 3.71 -2.59
CA LEU A 27 -3.32 3.07 -1.62
C LEU A 27 -3.56 3.96 -0.40
N THR A 28 -2.52 4.62 0.12
CA THR A 28 -2.66 5.54 1.26
C THR A 28 -3.57 6.71 0.90
N ARG A 29 -3.39 7.31 -0.29
CA ARG A 29 -4.23 8.42 -0.75
C ARG A 29 -5.69 7.99 -0.93
N LEU A 30 -5.95 6.86 -1.56
CA LEU A 30 -7.30 6.33 -1.74
C LEU A 30 -7.98 6.05 -0.41
N TYR A 31 -7.27 5.41 0.53
CA TYR A 31 -7.76 5.16 1.88
C TYR A 31 -8.13 6.47 2.61
N ALA A 32 -7.25 7.47 2.56
CA ALA A 32 -7.50 8.77 3.18
C ALA A 32 -8.69 9.51 2.55
N LEU A 33 -8.82 9.49 1.21
CA LEU A 33 -9.91 10.15 0.51
C LEU A 33 -11.26 9.50 0.81
N LEU A 34 -11.34 8.17 0.76
CA LEU A 34 -12.56 7.43 1.09
C LEU A 34 -12.95 7.61 2.56
N GLY A 35 -11.96 7.64 3.47
CA GLY A 35 -12.18 7.89 4.90
C GLY A 35 -12.72 9.29 5.14
N ALA A 36 -12.09 10.31 4.57
CA ALA A 36 -12.55 11.70 4.66
C ALA A 36 -13.96 11.86 4.07
N LEU A 37 -14.23 11.28 2.90
CA LEU A 37 -15.55 11.29 2.27
C LEU A 37 -16.60 10.66 3.18
N SER A 38 -16.31 9.50 3.76
CA SER A 38 -17.23 8.81 4.69
C SER A 38 -17.55 9.65 5.93
N VAL A 39 -16.55 10.34 6.50
CA VAL A 39 -16.75 11.24 7.65
C VAL A 39 -17.60 12.45 7.26
N VAL A 40 -17.30 13.11 6.13
CA VAL A 40 -18.07 14.26 5.65
C VAL A 40 -19.53 13.89 5.36
N CYS A 41 -19.76 12.74 4.70
CA CYS A 41 -21.10 12.23 4.46
C CYS A 41 -21.85 11.95 5.77
N SER A 42 -21.19 11.32 6.75
CA SER A 42 -21.77 11.03 8.06
C SER A 42 -22.15 12.32 8.80
N LEU A 43 -21.29 13.34 8.79
CA LEU A 43 -21.58 14.64 9.39
C LEU A 43 -22.75 15.33 8.69
N PHE A 44 -22.77 15.34 7.35
CA PHE A 44 -23.87 15.91 6.58
C PHE A 44 -25.21 15.26 6.93
N VAL A 45 -25.26 13.93 6.95
CA VAL A 45 -26.48 13.20 7.32
C VAL A 45 -26.87 13.53 8.76
N ALA A 46 -25.95 13.52 9.72
CA ALA A 46 -26.25 13.84 11.11
C ALA A 46 -26.78 15.27 11.30
N THR A 47 -26.24 16.25 10.58
CA THR A 47 -26.64 17.65 10.70
C THR A 47 -27.99 17.95 10.04
N PHE A 48 -28.28 17.37 8.88
CA PHE A 48 -29.45 17.72 8.09
C PHE A 48 -30.61 16.73 8.19
N THR A 49 -30.44 15.59 8.88
CA THR A 49 -31.55 14.66 9.13
C THR A 49 -32.62 15.34 9.99
N GLY A 50 -33.85 15.38 9.48
CA GLY A 50 -34.97 16.05 10.15
C GLY A 50 -35.04 17.56 9.94
N SER A 51 -34.10 18.14 9.17
CA SER A 51 -34.18 19.54 8.73
C SER A 51 -35.08 19.67 7.50
N GLU A 52 -35.91 20.71 7.46
CA GLU A 52 -36.68 21.08 6.26
C GLU A 52 -35.79 21.77 5.19
N ALA A 53 -34.55 22.13 5.53
CA ALA A 53 -33.66 22.85 4.63
C ALA A 53 -33.13 21.99 3.46
N VAL A 54 -33.15 20.66 3.60
CA VAL A 54 -32.60 19.73 2.59
C VAL A 54 -33.61 18.62 2.28
N PRO A 55 -33.88 18.33 0.99
CA PRO A 55 -34.76 17.21 0.62
C PRO A 55 -34.24 15.87 1.14
N VAL A 56 -35.16 15.04 1.65
CA VAL A 56 -34.85 13.69 2.15
C VAL A 56 -34.13 12.83 1.11
N GLY A 57 -34.44 13.01 -0.19
CA GLY A 57 -33.76 12.31 -1.29
C GLY A 57 -32.25 12.57 -1.32
N SER A 58 -31.82 13.81 -1.10
CA SER A 58 -30.40 14.18 -1.08
C SER A 58 -29.67 13.55 0.10
N ILE A 59 -30.31 13.52 1.28
CA ILE A 59 -29.76 12.90 2.49
C ILE A 59 -29.51 11.40 2.27
N ARG A 60 -30.45 10.70 1.61
CA ARG A 60 -30.31 9.27 1.28
C ARG A 60 -29.12 9.01 0.35
N VAL A 61 -28.93 9.84 -0.68
CA VAL A 61 -27.79 9.71 -1.61
C VAL A 61 -26.47 9.92 -0.88
N VAL A 62 -26.38 10.94 -0.02
CA VAL A 62 -25.15 11.20 0.76
C VAL A 62 -24.86 10.05 1.74
N ALA A 63 -25.89 9.53 2.42
CA ALA A 63 -25.75 8.36 3.29
C ALA A 63 -25.23 7.14 2.51
N PHE A 64 -25.79 6.88 1.33
CA PHE A 64 -25.33 5.79 0.47
C PHE A 64 -23.85 5.94 0.08
N ILE A 65 -23.43 7.13 -0.36
CA ILE A 65 -22.03 7.40 -0.73
C ILE A 65 -21.10 7.19 0.47
N GLY A 66 -21.49 7.68 1.65
CA GLY A 66 -20.71 7.53 2.88
C GLY A 66 -20.53 6.07 3.29
N THR A 67 -21.59 5.28 3.22
CA THR A 67 -21.57 3.83 3.52
C THR A 67 -20.80 3.05 2.45
N ALA A 68 -20.99 3.35 1.17
CA ALA A 68 -20.28 2.69 0.07
C ALA A 68 -18.76 2.92 0.17
N SER A 69 -18.34 4.15 0.53
CA SER A 69 -16.93 4.49 0.75
C SER A 69 -16.32 3.66 1.87
N LEU A 70 -17.04 3.51 2.98
CA LEU A 70 -16.60 2.71 4.12
C LEU A 70 -16.55 1.20 3.79
N ALA A 71 -17.56 0.69 3.09
CA ALA A 71 -17.60 -0.69 2.62
C ALA A 71 -16.40 -0.99 1.70
N TRP A 72 -16.06 -0.08 0.79
CA TRP A 72 -14.92 -0.22 -0.11
C TRP A 72 -13.59 -0.32 0.67
N ILE A 73 -13.40 0.53 1.69
CA ILE A 73 -12.23 0.47 2.57
C ILE A 73 -12.11 -0.92 3.23
N GLY A 74 -13.22 -1.41 3.78
CA GLY A 74 -13.28 -2.68 4.50
C GLY A 74 -13.05 -3.89 3.59
N THR A 75 -13.79 -3.99 2.48
CA THR A 75 -13.75 -5.13 1.56
C THR A 75 -12.37 -5.36 0.96
N PHE A 76 -11.65 -4.28 0.58
CA PHE A 76 -10.33 -4.40 -0.04
C PHE A 76 -9.18 -4.38 0.97
N ASN A 77 -9.47 -4.25 2.26
CA ASN A 77 -8.48 -4.09 3.33
C ASN A 77 -7.39 -3.06 2.96
N MET A 78 -7.84 -1.89 2.48
CA MET A 78 -6.95 -0.88 1.87
C MET A 78 -5.86 -0.40 2.83
N GLY A 79 -6.18 -0.28 4.12
CA GLY A 79 -5.22 0.09 5.16
C GLY A 79 -4.09 -0.92 5.30
N ALA A 80 -4.40 -2.23 5.37
CA ALA A 80 -3.36 -3.26 5.48
C ALA A 80 -2.50 -3.32 4.21
N LYS A 81 -3.11 -3.24 3.02
CA LYS A 81 -2.36 -3.24 1.74
C LYS A 81 -1.43 -2.02 1.61
N ALA A 82 -1.88 -0.83 2.01
CA ALA A 82 -1.06 0.38 2.02
C ALA A 82 0.15 0.23 2.96
N ASN A 83 -0.07 -0.32 4.15
CA ASN A 83 0.98 -0.56 5.14
C ASN A 83 1.96 -1.64 4.68
N ALA A 84 1.47 -2.73 4.11
CA ALA A 84 2.30 -3.77 3.51
C ALA A 84 3.21 -3.22 2.41
N ALA A 85 2.67 -2.42 1.49
CA ALA A 85 3.43 -1.77 0.44
C ALA A 85 4.53 -0.84 0.97
N ARG A 86 4.20 -0.04 1.99
CA ARG A 86 5.18 0.82 2.64
C ARG A 86 6.22 0.02 3.42
N GLY A 87 5.83 -1.09 4.04
CA GLY A 87 6.73 -2.02 4.73
C GLY A 87 7.74 -2.66 3.77
N ALA A 88 7.26 -3.21 2.65
CA ALA A 88 8.09 -3.78 1.59
C ALA A 88 9.10 -2.76 1.08
N TRP A 89 8.62 -1.55 0.73
CA TRP A 89 9.49 -0.45 0.28
C TRP A 89 10.57 -0.10 1.31
N ARG A 90 10.21 0.02 2.59
CA ARG A 90 11.17 0.35 3.65
C ARG A 90 12.24 -0.73 3.82
N LEU A 91 11.86 -2.00 3.77
CA LEU A 91 12.79 -3.13 3.89
C LEU A 91 13.81 -3.12 2.76
N LEU A 92 13.34 -3.09 1.51
CA LEU A 92 14.22 -3.10 0.34
C LEU A 92 15.06 -1.82 0.26
N ASN A 93 14.48 -0.66 0.56
CA ASN A 93 15.22 0.61 0.51
C ASN A 93 16.36 0.62 1.55
N ALA A 94 16.09 0.14 2.77
CA ALA A 94 17.11 -0.02 3.78
C ALA A 94 18.21 -0.99 3.33
N ALA A 95 17.83 -2.15 2.79
CA ALA A 95 18.78 -3.15 2.29
C ALA A 95 19.65 -2.60 1.14
N CYS A 96 19.06 -1.85 0.20
CA CYS A 96 19.77 -1.19 -0.89
C CYS A 96 20.80 -0.17 -0.38
N ILE A 97 20.45 0.61 0.63
CA ILE A 97 21.39 1.55 1.28
C ILE A 97 22.54 0.76 1.92
N ARG A 98 22.23 -0.27 2.72
CA ARG A 98 23.24 -1.09 3.40
C ARG A 98 24.17 -1.76 2.40
N TYR A 99 23.65 -2.38 1.35
CA TYR A 99 24.46 -2.99 0.29
C TYR A 99 25.41 -2.02 -0.40
N LYS A 100 25.00 -0.77 -0.58
CA LYS A 100 25.81 0.26 -1.24
C LYS A 100 26.94 0.79 -0.36
N TYR A 101 26.75 0.83 0.97
CA TYR A 101 27.65 1.52 1.90
C TYR A 101 28.37 0.62 2.90
N GLU A 102 27.88 -0.61 3.14
CA GLU A 102 28.47 -1.58 4.06
C GLU A 102 29.17 -2.69 3.28
N GLU A 103 30.50 -2.78 3.41
CA GLU A 103 31.25 -3.81 2.69
C GLU A 103 30.88 -5.24 3.12
N ALA A 104 30.54 -5.42 4.39
CA ALA A 104 30.13 -6.71 4.95
C ALA A 104 28.73 -7.16 4.47
N TYR A 105 27.91 -6.24 3.95
CA TYR A 105 26.55 -6.57 3.54
C TYR A 105 26.55 -7.24 2.17
N THR A 106 26.09 -8.48 2.14
CA THR A 106 26.17 -9.36 0.98
C THR A 106 24.99 -9.16 0.04
N PHE A 107 25.16 -9.64 -1.20
CA PHE A 107 24.05 -9.71 -2.15
C PHE A 107 22.93 -10.66 -1.67
N GLU A 108 23.29 -11.75 -0.99
CA GLU A 108 22.32 -12.70 -0.45
C GLU A 108 21.44 -12.06 0.63
N GLU A 109 22.03 -11.23 1.51
CA GLU A 109 21.27 -10.45 2.47
C GLU A 109 20.35 -9.43 1.77
N LEU A 110 20.82 -8.73 0.74
CA LEU A 110 19.98 -7.83 -0.06
C LEU A 110 18.80 -8.57 -0.70
N HIS A 111 19.08 -9.72 -1.33
CA HIS A 111 18.06 -10.55 -1.98
C HIS A 111 17.06 -11.11 -0.96
N SER A 112 17.51 -11.50 0.23
CA SER A 112 16.61 -11.95 1.31
C SER A 112 15.60 -10.86 1.72
N GLN A 113 16.03 -9.59 1.75
CA GLN A 113 15.16 -8.46 2.07
C GLN A 113 14.20 -8.14 0.93
N TYR A 114 14.62 -8.33 -0.33
CA TYR A 114 13.73 -8.25 -1.48
C TYR A 114 12.61 -9.30 -1.39
N VAL A 115 12.95 -10.57 -1.15
CA VAL A 115 11.97 -11.67 -0.98
C VAL A 115 11.06 -11.42 0.22
N ALA A 116 11.60 -10.93 1.33
CA ALA A 116 10.81 -10.55 2.49
C ALA A 116 9.82 -9.42 2.15
N GLY A 117 10.25 -8.41 1.37
CA GLY A 117 9.39 -7.35 0.88
C GLY A 117 8.24 -7.86 -0.01
N GLU A 118 8.55 -8.69 -1.00
CA GLU A 118 7.55 -9.35 -1.86
C GLU A 118 6.53 -10.16 -1.04
N SER A 119 7.00 -10.89 -0.02
CA SER A 119 6.11 -11.68 0.85
C SER A 119 5.09 -10.82 1.61
N LEU A 120 5.42 -9.57 1.93
CA LEU A 120 4.48 -8.63 2.56
C LEU A 120 3.39 -8.16 1.59
N LEU A 121 3.72 -7.99 0.31
CA LEU A 121 2.78 -7.53 -0.72
C LEU A 121 1.75 -8.60 -1.08
N GLY A 122 2.12 -9.87 -0.91
CA GLY A 122 1.26 -11.02 -1.07
C GLY A 122 1.96 -12.12 -1.86
N VAL A 123 1.85 -13.35 -1.36
CA VAL A 123 2.23 -14.62 -2.01
C VAL A 123 1.64 -14.68 -3.42
N VAL A 124 2.47 -14.50 -4.44
CA VAL A 124 2.18 -15.13 -5.74
C VAL A 124 2.40 -16.61 -5.52
N THR A 125 1.33 -17.37 -5.27
CA THR A 125 1.39 -18.81 -5.48
C THR A 125 1.54 -18.97 -6.99
N ILE A 126 2.78 -19.08 -7.46
CA ILE A 126 3.03 -19.67 -8.77
C ILE A 126 2.59 -21.12 -8.57
N SER A 127 1.35 -21.43 -8.93
CA SER A 127 0.92 -22.82 -9.03
C SER A 127 1.82 -23.45 -10.08
N GLU A 128 2.82 -24.19 -9.62
CA GLU A 128 3.60 -25.08 -10.47
C GLU A 128 2.58 -25.97 -11.22
N PRO A 129 2.65 -26.08 -12.55
CA PRO A 129 1.67 -26.85 -13.30
C PRO A 129 1.66 -28.28 -12.77
N ALA A 130 0.48 -28.75 -12.37
CA ALA A 130 0.30 -30.06 -11.76
C ALA A 130 0.96 -31.16 -12.61
N PRO A 131 1.62 -32.16 -12.00
CA PRO A 131 2.20 -33.26 -12.74
C PRO A 131 1.11 -33.96 -13.55
N LYS A 132 1.36 -34.12 -14.85
CA LYS A 132 0.48 -34.88 -15.74
C LYS A 132 0.52 -36.33 -15.29
N HIS A 133 -0.58 -36.83 -14.73
CA HIS A 133 -0.83 -38.25 -14.52
C HIS A 133 -1.09 -38.94 -15.87
#